data_AF-A0A6M4JHZ1-F1
#
_entry.id   AF-A0A6M4JHZ1-F1
#
_cell.length_a   1.000
_cell.length_b   1.000
_cell.length_c   1.000
_cell.angle_alpha   90.00
_cell.angle_beta   90.00
_cell.angle_gamma   90.00
#
_symmetry.space_group_name_H-M   'P 1'
#
loop_
_entity.id
_entity.type
_entity.pdbx_description
1 polymer ?
#
loop_
_entity_poly.entity_id
_entity_poly.type
_entity_poly.pdbx_seq_one_letter_code
_entity_poly.pdbx_strand_id
1 'polypeptide(L)'
;MSSSKYVGQLKQNNIQINSLRGSNDRAEKHMLEHEQALTEKTNLFMEYQQNELKKHTDDKSNPHLVTKEQVGLGNVLNNVQATKEEFDEHLNDTLNPHSVTKSQVGLANVLNEKQATKTEFDQHAQDTIIHITASERTTWNAAESNSKKYTDAHSQNTNNPHKVTAIQVGLGNLTNDKQATKLEFDAHIKDNERHITSTERSKWNSAQLTKISSDDGQPLVSITSDFHSELLNSPTLTYFGYDKAALEAPPSNGRGFWTCSADKLYGQAIVLTNDNKTYRKSLINGAWSSWERLISSSEIDNVPWLSVTYKNGAKTGSRPLQYRKVAGTLQLSGHVVTNRDVVFASIPTEFSPTQGAVKSVEVSGTFGRSKLFVNSNGDLQLSGVSADNSAAITGYYIDVVVPLN
;
A
#
# COMPACT_ATOMS: atom_id res chain seq x y z
N MET A 1 -177.45 -137.04 -67.44
CA MET A 1 -177.17 -135.58 -67.34
C MET A 1 -175.98 -135.36 -66.44
N SER A 2 -175.25 -134.27 -66.72
CA SER A 2 -174.49 -133.49 -65.75
C SER A 2 -173.55 -134.27 -64.82
N SER A 3 -172.28 -134.49 -65.20
CA SER A 3 -171.25 -134.78 -64.18
C SER A 3 -169.84 -134.29 -64.54
N SER A 4 -169.76 -133.37 -65.50
CA SER A 4 -168.57 -132.53 -65.68
C SER A 4 -168.11 -131.88 -64.36
N LYS A 5 -169.05 -131.53 -63.48
CA LYS A 5 -168.75 -130.76 -62.28
C LYS A 5 -167.86 -131.48 -61.25
N TYR A 6 -167.86 -132.81 -61.17
CA TYR A 6 -167.04 -133.54 -60.17
C TYR A 6 -165.60 -133.76 -60.60
N VAL A 7 -165.42 -133.97 -61.90
CA VAL A 7 -164.08 -134.14 -62.47
C VAL A 7 -163.24 -132.89 -62.22
N GLY A 8 -163.86 -131.70 -62.29
CA GLY A 8 -163.19 -130.44 -61.94
C GLY A 8 -162.86 -130.32 -60.46
N GLN A 9 -163.83 -130.53 -59.57
CA GLN A 9 -163.65 -130.31 -58.13
C GLN A 9 -162.63 -131.27 -57.51
N LEU A 10 -162.62 -132.53 -57.92
CA LEU A 10 -161.68 -133.51 -57.36
C LEU A 10 -160.23 -133.22 -57.77
N LYS A 11 -159.97 -132.79 -59.02
CA LYS A 11 -158.64 -132.29 -59.40
C LYS A 11 -158.24 -131.07 -58.58
N GLN A 12 -159.19 -130.15 -58.35
CA GLN A 12 -158.94 -128.95 -57.57
C GLN A 12 -158.64 -129.27 -56.10
N ASN A 13 -159.35 -130.22 -55.50
CA ASN A 13 -159.07 -130.70 -54.14
C ASN A 13 -157.71 -131.37 -54.03
N ASN A 14 -157.30 -132.17 -55.03
CA ASN A 14 -156.01 -132.85 -54.97
C ASN A 14 -154.85 -131.86 -55.07
N ILE A 15 -155.01 -130.80 -55.87
CA ILE A 15 -154.04 -129.69 -55.92
C ILE A 15 -153.99 -128.98 -54.55
N GLN A 16 -155.15 -128.71 -53.93
CA GLN A 16 -155.19 -128.07 -52.60
C GLN A 16 -154.56 -128.93 -51.50
N ILE A 17 -154.84 -130.24 -51.47
CA ILE A 17 -154.29 -131.15 -50.46
C ILE A 17 -152.76 -131.21 -50.59
N ASN A 18 -152.21 -131.31 -51.80
CA ASN A 18 -150.76 -131.31 -52.00
C ASN A 18 -150.10 -129.98 -51.61
N SER A 19 -150.78 -128.86 -51.87
CA SER A 19 -150.31 -127.55 -51.43
C SER A 19 -150.26 -127.43 -49.90
N LEU A 20 -151.30 -127.92 -49.20
CA LEU A 20 -151.34 -127.92 -47.74
C LEU A 20 -150.24 -128.78 -47.13
N ARG A 21 -149.96 -129.97 -47.70
CA ARG A 21 -148.87 -130.84 -47.22
C ARG A 21 -147.52 -130.16 -47.33
N GLY A 22 -147.23 -129.51 -48.46
CA GLY A 22 -145.98 -128.78 -48.64
C GLY A 22 -145.81 -127.59 -47.70
N SER A 23 -146.91 -126.99 -47.22
CA SER A 23 -146.84 -125.92 -46.23
C SER A 23 -146.56 -126.45 -44.82
N ASN A 24 -147.14 -127.60 -44.46
CA ASN A 24 -146.95 -128.19 -43.13
C ASN A 24 -145.51 -128.68 -42.91
N ASP A 25 -144.91 -129.34 -43.93
CA ASP A 25 -143.54 -129.86 -43.83
C ASP A 25 -142.49 -128.73 -43.62
N ARG A 26 -142.74 -127.53 -44.16
CA ARG A 26 -141.86 -126.38 -43.94
C ARG A 26 -141.98 -125.80 -42.52
N ALA A 27 -143.17 -125.84 -41.93
CA ALA A 27 -143.39 -125.33 -40.58
C ALA A 27 -142.70 -126.19 -39.52
N GLU A 28 -142.76 -127.52 -39.66
CA GLU A 28 -142.07 -128.45 -38.74
C GLU A 28 -140.56 -128.23 -38.75
N LYS A 29 -139.94 -128.05 -39.91
CA LYS A 29 -138.48 -127.85 -39.99
C LYS A 29 -138.03 -126.57 -39.30
N HIS A 30 -138.79 -125.48 -39.43
CA HIS A 30 -138.46 -124.21 -38.78
C HIS A 30 -138.57 -124.26 -37.25
N MET A 31 -139.51 -125.04 -36.70
CA MET A 31 -139.62 -125.17 -35.24
C MET A 31 -138.43 -125.92 -34.64
N LEU A 32 -137.92 -126.95 -35.32
CA LEU A 32 -136.81 -127.77 -34.84
C LEU A 32 -135.48 -126.98 -34.77
N GLU A 33 -135.21 -126.14 -35.77
CA GLU A 33 -134.01 -125.30 -35.80
C GLU A 33 -134.02 -124.22 -34.71
N HIS A 34 -135.20 -123.72 -34.31
CA HIS A 34 -135.31 -122.74 -33.23
C HIS A 34 -135.06 -123.34 -31.84
N GLU A 35 -135.52 -124.57 -31.60
CA GLU A 35 -135.36 -125.27 -30.31
C GLU A 35 -133.87 -125.59 -30.01
N GLN A 36 -133.10 -125.96 -31.03
CA GLN A 36 -131.65 -126.20 -30.87
C GLN A 36 -130.88 -124.94 -30.47
N ALA A 37 -131.18 -123.80 -31.09
CA ALA A 37 -130.49 -122.54 -30.81
C ALA A 37 -130.74 -122.01 -29.38
N LEU A 38 -131.92 -122.29 -28.82
CA LEU A 38 -132.26 -121.88 -27.45
C LEU A 38 -131.49 -122.69 -26.41
N THR A 39 -131.28 -123.98 -26.68
CA THR A 39 -130.58 -124.91 -25.78
C THR A 39 -129.09 -124.54 -25.65
N GLU A 40 -128.44 -124.18 -26.76
CA GLU A 40 -127.02 -123.79 -26.76
C GLU A 40 -126.71 -122.55 -25.92
N LYS A 41 -127.57 -121.53 -25.98
CA LYS A 41 -127.40 -120.30 -25.18
C LYS A 41 -127.50 -120.55 -23.67
N THR A 42 -128.31 -121.52 -23.26
CA THR A 42 -128.53 -121.81 -21.84
C THR A 42 -127.29 -122.45 -21.22
N ASN A 43 -126.60 -123.32 -21.95
CA ASN A 43 -125.37 -123.98 -21.47
C ASN A 43 -124.20 -122.99 -21.31
N LEU A 44 -124.03 -122.06 -22.26
CA LEU A 44 -122.99 -121.02 -22.20
C LEU A 44 -123.13 -120.11 -20.98
N PHE A 45 -124.36 -119.82 -20.54
CA PHE A 45 -124.59 -118.98 -19.35
C PHE A 45 -124.18 -119.70 -18.05
N MET A 46 -124.49 -120.99 -17.93
CA MET A 46 -124.16 -121.78 -16.74
C MET A 46 -122.65 -121.95 -16.54
N GLU A 47 -121.89 -122.14 -17.62
CA GLU A 47 -120.43 -122.31 -17.55
C GLU A 47 -119.71 -121.02 -17.13
N TYR A 48 -120.19 -119.85 -17.55
CA TYR A 48 -119.60 -118.56 -17.17
C TYR A 48 -119.72 -118.28 -15.66
N GLN A 49 -120.88 -118.56 -15.05
CA GLN A 49 -121.09 -118.30 -13.62
C GLN A 49 -120.21 -119.18 -12.73
N GLN A 50 -119.94 -120.42 -13.14
CA GLN A 50 -119.10 -121.34 -12.37
C GLN A 50 -117.63 -120.90 -12.35
N ASN A 51 -117.15 -120.29 -13.44
CA ASN A 51 -115.76 -119.81 -13.55
C ASN A 51 -115.49 -118.59 -12.65
N GLU A 52 -116.44 -117.66 -12.58
CA GLU A 52 -116.31 -116.46 -11.73
C GLU A 52 -116.34 -116.80 -10.22
N LEU A 53 -117.13 -117.80 -9.82
CA LEU A 53 -117.17 -118.27 -8.43
C LEU A 53 -115.82 -118.88 -8.00
N LYS A 54 -115.15 -119.62 -8.90
CA LYS A 54 -113.85 -120.23 -8.62
C LYS A 54 -112.74 -119.19 -8.43
N LYS A 55 -112.74 -118.11 -9.23
CA LYS A 55 -111.79 -117.00 -9.06
C LYS A 55 -111.91 -116.33 -7.68
N HIS A 56 -113.14 -116.13 -7.19
CA HIS A 56 -113.35 -115.48 -5.90
C HIS A 56 -112.85 -116.33 -4.72
N THR A 57 -113.02 -117.65 -4.75
CA THR A 57 -112.59 -118.52 -3.64
C THR A 57 -111.07 -118.72 -3.54
N ASP A 58 -110.30 -118.43 -4.61
CA ASP A 58 -108.84 -118.56 -4.65
C ASP A 58 -108.08 -117.27 -4.26
N ASP A 59 -108.77 -116.14 -4.01
CA ASP A 59 -108.16 -114.85 -3.67
C ASP A 59 -107.69 -114.78 -2.20
N LYS A 60 -106.39 -114.44 -2.01
CA LYS A 60 -105.73 -114.26 -0.71
C LYS A 60 -105.29 -112.83 -0.44
N SER A 61 -105.82 -111.88 -1.22
CA SER A 61 -105.71 -110.45 -0.94
C SER A 61 -106.67 -110.09 0.19
N ASN A 62 -106.39 -109.02 0.95
CA ASN A 62 -107.35 -108.47 1.94
C ASN A 62 -108.73 -108.35 1.25
N PRO A 63 -109.78 -109.06 1.75
CA PRO A 63 -110.01 -109.46 3.15
C PRO A 63 -109.42 -110.78 3.71
N HIS A 64 -108.66 -111.58 2.97
CA HIS A 64 -108.04 -112.81 3.52
C HIS A 64 -106.52 -112.65 3.78
N LEU A 65 -106.01 -113.13 4.93
CA LEU A 65 -104.60 -113.08 5.42
C LEU A 65 -103.97 -111.67 5.55
N VAL A 66 -104.12 -111.03 6.72
CA VAL A 66 -103.57 -109.68 7.01
C VAL A 66 -102.39 -109.72 7.99
N THR A 67 -101.24 -109.12 7.64
CA THR A 67 -99.99 -109.09 8.44
C THR A 67 -99.43 -107.66 8.58
N LYS A 68 -98.39 -107.42 9.40
CA LYS A 68 -97.89 -106.08 9.78
C LYS A 68 -97.66 -105.12 8.59
N GLU A 69 -97.29 -105.64 7.42
CA GLU A 69 -97.17 -104.86 6.18
C GLU A 69 -98.50 -104.31 5.67
N GLN A 70 -99.59 -105.06 5.79
CA GLN A 70 -100.90 -104.69 5.26
C GLN A 70 -101.66 -103.67 6.14
N VAL A 71 -101.22 -103.41 7.38
CA VAL A 71 -101.71 -102.32 8.26
C VAL A 71 -100.68 -101.21 8.53
N GLY A 72 -99.53 -101.24 7.84
CA GLY A 72 -98.54 -100.15 7.84
C GLY A 72 -97.47 -100.16 8.95
N LEU A 73 -97.14 -101.29 9.59
CA LEU A 73 -96.24 -101.36 10.76
C LEU A 73 -95.23 -102.55 10.74
N GLY A 74 -94.78 -103.00 9.57
CA GLY A 74 -93.93 -104.17 9.31
C GLY A 74 -92.71 -104.40 10.21
N ASN A 75 -91.72 -103.49 10.16
CA ASN A 75 -90.40 -103.68 10.79
C ASN A 75 -90.01 -102.57 11.79
N VAL A 76 -90.99 -101.91 12.40
CA VAL A 76 -90.72 -101.09 13.59
C VAL A 76 -90.32 -102.01 14.75
N LEU A 77 -89.10 -101.84 15.27
CA LEU A 77 -88.63 -102.41 16.54
C LEU A 77 -89.21 -101.59 17.71
N ASN A 78 -89.65 -102.25 18.79
CA ASN A 78 -90.34 -101.56 19.91
C ASN A 78 -89.43 -100.69 20.80
N ASN A 79 -88.09 -100.81 20.69
CA ASN A 79 -87.13 -100.07 21.50
C ASN A 79 -86.08 -99.39 20.62
N VAL A 80 -86.07 -98.05 20.60
CA VAL A 80 -84.99 -97.21 20.04
C VAL A 80 -84.55 -96.17 21.08
N GLN A 81 -84.28 -96.62 22.31
CA GLN A 81 -83.74 -95.78 23.39
C GLN A 81 -82.27 -96.17 23.60
N ALA A 82 -81.39 -95.18 23.66
CA ALA A 82 -79.95 -95.35 23.92
C ALA A 82 -79.72 -96.24 25.16
N THR A 83 -78.65 -97.03 25.14
CA THR A 83 -78.23 -97.82 26.30
C THR A 83 -77.87 -96.89 27.47
N LYS A 84 -77.89 -97.40 28.70
CA LYS A 84 -77.47 -96.61 29.86
C LYS A 84 -76.02 -96.09 29.71
N GLU A 85 -75.15 -96.86 29.07
CA GLU A 85 -73.78 -96.45 28.76
C GLU A 85 -73.73 -95.23 27.83
N GLU A 86 -74.50 -95.23 26.73
CA GLU A 86 -74.57 -94.08 25.80
C GLU A 86 -75.18 -92.82 26.47
N PHE A 87 -76.11 -92.99 27.40
CA PHE A 87 -76.66 -91.87 28.17
C PHE A 87 -75.66 -91.32 29.20
N ASP A 88 -74.92 -92.19 29.89
CA ASP A 88 -73.91 -91.79 30.86
C ASP A 88 -72.69 -91.13 30.17
N GLU A 89 -72.34 -91.53 28.93
CA GLU A 89 -71.34 -90.83 28.12
C GLU A 89 -71.76 -89.39 27.79
N HIS A 90 -73.01 -89.18 27.32
CA HIS A 90 -73.51 -87.83 27.03
C HIS A 90 -73.57 -86.95 28.29
N LEU A 91 -73.92 -87.51 29.45
CA LEU A 91 -73.93 -86.75 30.71
C LEU A 91 -72.53 -86.29 31.14
N ASN A 92 -71.49 -87.02 30.74
CA ASN A 92 -70.09 -86.70 31.03
C ASN A 92 -69.41 -85.87 29.93
N ASP A 93 -70.12 -85.49 28.85
CA ASP A 93 -69.56 -84.63 27.81
C ASP A 93 -69.41 -83.18 28.31
N THR A 94 -68.15 -82.78 28.55
CA THR A 94 -67.77 -81.42 28.94
C THR A 94 -67.21 -80.60 27.78
N LEU A 95 -67.39 -81.04 26.53
CA LEU A 95 -67.12 -80.24 25.36
C LEU A 95 -68.35 -79.37 25.04
N ASN A 96 -68.11 -78.23 24.38
CA ASN A 96 -69.14 -77.24 24.05
C ASN A 96 -70.34 -77.96 23.37
N PRO A 97 -71.56 -77.93 23.95
CA PRO A 97 -72.17 -76.82 24.72
C PRO A 97 -71.88 -76.70 26.22
N HIS A 98 -71.24 -77.66 26.89
CA HIS A 98 -71.04 -77.59 28.35
C HIS A 98 -69.61 -77.12 28.70
N SER A 99 -69.48 -76.07 29.54
CA SER A 99 -68.21 -75.53 30.10
C SER A 99 -67.21 -74.84 29.13
N VAL A 100 -67.62 -73.73 28.49
CA VAL A 100 -66.74 -72.91 27.62
C VAL A 100 -65.68 -72.07 28.36
N THR A 101 -64.43 -72.13 27.90
CA THR A 101 -63.23 -71.43 28.40
C THR A 101 -62.83 -70.26 27.49
N LYS A 102 -62.01 -69.30 27.97
CA LYS A 102 -61.48 -68.18 27.15
C LYS A 102 -60.82 -68.64 25.85
N SER A 103 -60.23 -69.84 25.85
CA SER A 103 -59.61 -70.43 24.66
C SER A 103 -60.68 -70.85 23.63
N GLN A 104 -61.80 -71.42 24.08
CA GLN A 104 -62.90 -71.86 23.21
C GLN A 104 -63.61 -70.69 22.48
N VAL A 105 -63.45 -69.44 22.93
CA VAL A 105 -64.00 -68.24 22.26
C VAL A 105 -62.93 -67.31 21.67
N GLY A 106 -61.66 -67.77 21.56
CA GLY A 106 -60.59 -67.01 20.91
C GLY A 106 -60.00 -65.85 21.73
N LEU A 107 -60.27 -65.78 23.03
CA LEU A 107 -59.82 -64.69 23.93
C LEU A 107 -58.65 -65.12 24.84
N ALA A 108 -57.90 -66.15 24.46
CA ALA A 108 -56.85 -66.76 25.29
C ALA A 108 -55.74 -65.76 25.72
N ASN A 109 -55.40 -64.79 24.86
CA ASN A 109 -54.31 -63.84 25.11
C ASN A 109 -54.78 -62.54 25.80
N VAL A 110 -56.07 -62.40 26.11
CA VAL A 110 -56.60 -61.20 26.77
C VAL A 110 -56.45 -61.33 28.30
N LEU A 111 -55.46 -60.61 28.84
CA LEU A 111 -55.21 -60.46 30.27
C LEU A 111 -56.31 -59.59 30.92
N ASN A 112 -56.69 -59.89 32.17
CA ASN A 112 -57.69 -59.12 32.94
C ASN A 112 -57.08 -57.89 33.65
N GLU A 113 -56.07 -57.26 33.04
CA GLU A 113 -55.42 -56.07 33.62
C GLU A 113 -56.08 -54.76 33.13
N LYS A 114 -55.89 -53.68 33.90
CA LYS A 114 -56.52 -52.37 33.67
C LYS A 114 -55.93 -51.71 32.41
N GLN A 115 -56.61 -51.80 31.28
CA GLN A 115 -56.25 -51.11 30.03
C GLN A 115 -56.67 -49.63 30.09
N ALA A 116 -55.86 -48.75 29.50
CA ALA A 116 -56.25 -47.34 29.31
C ALA A 116 -57.51 -47.29 28.44
N THR A 117 -58.48 -46.49 28.84
CA THR A 117 -59.67 -46.22 28.04
C THR A 117 -59.27 -45.52 26.75
N LYS A 118 -60.11 -45.61 25.71
CA LYS A 118 -59.88 -44.87 24.46
C LYS A 118 -59.70 -43.36 24.72
N THR A 119 -60.42 -42.81 25.69
CA THR A 119 -60.26 -41.40 26.11
C THR A 119 -58.88 -41.12 26.68
N GLU A 120 -58.38 -41.94 27.61
CA GLU A 120 -57.03 -41.77 28.19
C GLU A 120 -55.94 -41.94 27.13
N PHE A 121 -56.11 -42.90 26.20
CA PHE A 121 -55.19 -43.09 25.08
C PHE A 121 -55.22 -41.91 24.11
N ASP A 122 -56.39 -41.43 23.70
CA ASP A 122 -56.53 -40.30 22.79
C ASP A 122 -56.02 -38.99 23.44
N GLN A 123 -56.15 -38.86 24.77
CA GLN A 123 -55.60 -37.74 25.53
C GLN A 123 -54.08 -37.81 25.59
N HIS A 124 -53.50 -38.99 25.84
CA HIS A 124 -52.05 -39.20 25.75
C HIS A 124 -51.53 -38.92 24.34
N ALA A 125 -52.24 -39.37 23.29
CA ALA A 125 -51.85 -39.15 21.90
C ALA A 125 -51.88 -37.67 21.48
N GLN A 126 -52.72 -36.85 22.13
CA GLN A 126 -52.81 -35.40 21.90
C GLN A 126 -51.88 -34.57 22.80
N ASP A 127 -51.26 -35.19 23.80
CA ASP A 127 -50.38 -34.51 24.74
C ASP A 127 -49.00 -34.28 24.11
N THR A 128 -48.70 -33.02 23.78
CA THR A 128 -47.42 -32.61 23.19
C THR A 128 -46.35 -32.29 24.25
N ILE A 129 -46.67 -32.42 25.53
CA ILE A 129 -45.84 -32.01 26.67
C ILE A 129 -45.28 -33.22 27.43
N ILE A 130 -46.03 -34.32 27.55
CA ILE A 130 -45.73 -35.50 28.38
C ILE A 130 -44.40 -36.22 28.03
N HIS A 131 -43.86 -36.06 26.83
CA HIS A 131 -42.65 -36.77 26.39
C HIS A 131 -41.32 -36.17 26.86
N ILE A 132 -41.33 -35.02 27.56
CA ILE A 132 -40.15 -34.43 28.18
C ILE A 132 -40.46 -33.94 29.59
N THR A 133 -39.54 -34.17 30.52
CA THR A 133 -39.69 -33.70 31.90
C THR A 133 -39.56 -32.17 31.96
N ALA A 134 -40.14 -31.57 33.01
CA ALA A 134 -39.99 -30.13 33.26
C ALA A 134 -38.50 -29.71 33.41
N SER A 135 -37.66 -30.62 33.94
CA SER A 135 -36.22 -30.41 34.11
C SER A 135 -35.49 -30.32 32.75
N GLU A 136 -35.78 -31.26 31.84
CA GLU A 136 -35.20 -31.28 30.48
C GLU A 136 -35.61 -30.03 29.70
N ARG A 137 -36.90 -29.67 29.76
CA ARG A 137 -37.41 -28.44 29.11
C ARG A 137 -36.73 -27.18 29.62
N THR A 138 -36.53 -27.07 30.94
CA THR A 138 -35.83 -25.94 31.55
C THR A 138 -34.37 -25.89 31.10
N THR A 139 -33.71 -27.05 31.05
CA THR A 139 -32.31 -27.16 30.62
C THR A 139 -32.14 -26.75 29.16
N TRP A 140 -33.02 -27.20 28.26
CA TRP A 140 -32.94 -26.87 26.84
C TRP A 140 -33.21 -25.39 26.57
N ASN A 141 -34.24 -24.82 27.20
CA ASN A 141 -34.53 -23.38 27.09
C ASN A 141 -33.35 -22.53 27.60
N ALA A 142 -32.70 -22.96 28.69
CA ALA A 142 -31.51 -22.29 29.20
C ALA A 142 -30.33 -22.39 28.23
N ALA A 143 -30.12 -23.55 27.59
CA ALA A 143 -29.08 -23.74 26.59
C ALA A 143 -29.28 -22.85 25.35
N GLU A 144 -30.51 -22.76 24.84
CA GLU A 144 -30.86 -21.84 23.75
C GLU A 144 -30.62 -20.38 24.15
N SER A 145 -31.07 -19.98 25.34
CA SER A 145 -30.84 -18.63 25.88
C SER A 145 -29.35 -18.30 26.02
N ASN A 146 -28.55 -19.23 26.53
CA ASN A 146 -27.10 -19.06 26.69
C ASN A 146 -26.38 -18.97 25.34
N SER A 147 -26.78 -19.80 24.37
CA SER A 147 -26.26 -19.74 23.00
C SER A 147 -26.55 -18.37 22.38
N LYS A 148 -27.80 -17.90 22.49
CA LYS A 148 -28.18 -16.57 22.00
C LYS A 148 -27.38 -15.45 22.68
N LYS A 149 -27.21 -15.50 24.00
CA LYS A 149 -26.39 -14.50 24.72
C LYS A 149 -24.94 -14.49 24.23
N TYR A 150 -24.36 -15.66 24.00
CA TYR A 150 -23.00 -15.79 23.48
C TYR A 150 -22.87 -15.20 22.07
N THR A 151 -23.79 -15.54 21.16
CA THR A 151 -23.77 -15.03 19.78
C THR A 151 -24.04 -13.53 19.73
N ASP A 152 -24.97 -13.02 20.54
CA ASP A 152 -25.22 -11.58 20.68
C ASP A 152 -23.96 -10.86 21.20
N ALA A 153 -23.32 -11.36 22.26
CA ALA A 153 -22.10 -10.78 22.81
C ALA A 153 -20.93 -10.79 21.81
N HIS A 154 -20.77 -11.88 21.06
CA HIS A 154 -19.76 -11.96 20.01
C HIS A 154 -20.04 -10.97 18.88
N SER A 155 -21.30 -10.85 18.44
CA SER A 155 -21.70 -9.90 17.38
C SER A 155 -21.47 -8.43 17.75
N GLN A 156 -21.51 -8.12 19.05
CA GLN A 156 -21.25 -6.79 19.59
C GLN A 156 -19.77 -6.54 19.92
N ASN A 157 -18.91 -7.56 19.83
CA ASN A 157 -17.49 -7.42 20.11
C ASN A 157 -16.84 -6.51 19.06
N THR A 158 -16.22 -5.42 19.51
CA THR A 158 -15.46 -4.47 18.68
C THR A 158 -13.96 -4.50 19.00
N ASN A 159 -13.50 -5.49 19.76
CA ASN A 159 -12.08 -5.73 19.98
C ASN A 159 -11.50 -6.50 18.80
N ASN A 160 -10.23 -6.23 18.49
CA ASN A 160 -9.42 -6.98 17.52
C ASN A 160 -9.62 -8.50 17.74
N PRO A 161 -10.15 -9.25 16.74
CA PRO A 161 -10.18 -8.96 15.29
C PRO A 161 -11.34 -8.14 14.73
N HIS A 162 -12.38 -7.82 15.51
CA HIS A 162 -13.53 -7.06 15.01
C HIS A 162 -13.28 -5.54 15.07
N LYS A 163 -13.59 -4.82 13.98
CA LYS A 163 -13.52 -3.34 13.88
C LYS A 163 -12.21 -2.72 14.40
N VAL A 164 -11.08 -3.26 13.96
CA VAL A 164 -9.73 -2.80 14.38
C VAL A 164 -9.53 -1.32 14.03
N THR A 165 -9.19 -0.53 15.03
CA THR A 165 -8.83 0.90 14.93
C THR A 165 -7.31 1.08 14.87
N ALA A 166 -6.86 2.24 14.38
CA ALA A 166 -5.43 2.58 14.38
C ALA A 166 -4.82 2.51 15.79
N ILE A 167 -5.57 2.89 16.83
CA ILE A 167 -5.13 2.78 18.23
C ILE A 167 -4.88 1.31 18.63
N GLN A 168 -5.77 0.39 18.25
CA GLN A 168 -5.67 -1.03 18.60
C GLN A 168 -4.44 -1.74 18.01
N VAL A 169 -3.82 -1.18 16.97
CA VAL A 169 -2.57 -1.69 16.37
C VAL A 169 -1.35 -0.80 16.64
N GLY A 170 -1.46 0.14 17.59
CA GLY A 170 -0.35 1.04 17.97
C GLY A 170 -0.09 2.18 16.97
N LEU A 171 -0.97 2.37 16.00
CA LEU A 171 -0.90 3.39 14.96
C LEU A 171 -1.76 4.63 15.28
N GLY A 172 -2.22 4.78 16.52
CA GLY A 172 -3.16 5.84 16.92
C GLY A 172 -2.67 7.28 16.73
N ASN A 173 -1.36 7.48 16.70
CA ASN A 173 -0.73 8.80 16.47
C ASN A 173 -0.38 9.06 15.00
N LEU A 174 -0.61 8.08 14.11
CA LEU A 174 -0.37 8.27 12.68
C LEU A 174 -1.55 9.01 12.06
N THR A 175 -1.25 10.16 11.47
CA THR A 175 -2.18 10.91 10.64
C THR A 175 -2.15 10.37 9.21
N ASN A 176 -3.26 10.49 8.47
CA ASN A 176 -3.35 10.04 7.07
C ASN A 176 -2.81 11.10 6.09
N ASP A 177 -1.76 11.80 6.50
CA ASP A 177 -1.14 12.85 5.71
C ASP A 177 -0.22 12.25 4.65
N LYS A 178 -0.01 12.99 3.56
CA LYS A 178 0.93 12.57 2.51
C LYS A 178 2.36 12.59 3.06
N GLN A 179 2.93 11.42 3.31
CA GLN A 179 4.32 11.28 3.77
C GLN A 179 5.28 11.23 2.58
N ALA A 180 6.48 11.81 2.75
CA ALA A 180 7.56 11.63 1.80
C ALA A 180 7.97 10.15 1.77
N THR A 181 8.17 9.62 0.57
CA THR A 181 8.74 8.27 0.41
C THR A 181 10.17 8.25 0.95
N LYS A 182 10.64 7.06 1.35
CA LYS A 182 12.05 6.87 1.74
C LYS A 182 13.00 7.35 0.64
N LEU A 183 12.63 7.15 -0.63
CA LEU A 183 13.41 7.57 -1.78
C LEU A 183 13.57 9.10 -1.84
N GLU A 184 12.48 9.85 -1.66
CA GLU A 184 12.50 11.33 -1.63
C GLU A 184 13.33 11.85 -0.45
N PHE A 185 13.18 11.22 0.73
CA PHE A 185 13.98 11.58 1.90
C PHE A 185 15.47 11.32 1.69
N ASP A 186 15.85 10.13 1.22
CA ASP A 186 17.24 9.79 0.94
C ASP A 186 17.84 10.70 -0.15
N ALA A 187 17.05 11.08 -1.17
CA ALA A 187 17.46 12.01 -2.20
C ALA A 187 17.74 13.41 -1.61
N HIS A 188 16.89 13.91 -0.72
CA HIS A 188 17.11 15.18 -0.03
C HIS A 188 18.38 15.15 0.86
N ILE A 189 18.62 14.07 1.60
CA ILE A 189 19.80 13.94 2.46
C ILE A 189 21.11 13.89 1.65
N LYS A 190 21.07 13.34 0.43
CA LYS A 190 22.23 13.25 -0.47
C LYS A 190 22.48 14.51 -1.30
N ASP A 191 21.58 15.48 -1.25
CA ASP A 191 21.67 16.72 -2.01
C ASP A 191 22.65 17.70 -1.36
N ASN A 192 23.93 17.57 -1.72
CA ASN A 192 25.00 18.41 -1.18
C ASN A 192 25.00 19.85 -1.72
N GLU A 193 24.18 20.18 -2.73
CA GLU A 193 24.11 21.55 -3.25
C GLU A 193 23.26 22.45 -2.34
N ARG A 194 22.20 21.89 -1.74
CA ARG A 194 21.32 22.64 -0.82
C ARG A 194 21.77 22.67 0.63
N HIS A 195 22.63 21.73 1.03
CA HIS A 195 23.14 21.63 2.39
C HIS A 195 24.49 22.30 2.49
N ILE A 196 24.78 22.88 3.66
CA ILE A 196 26.08 23.46 3.96
C ILE A 196 26.73 22.71 5.10
N THR A 197 28.05 22.60 5.03
CA THR A 197 28.87 22.02 6.08
C THR A 197 29.19 23.06 7.17
N SER A 198 29.57 22.58 8.35
CA SER A 198 30.14 23.45 9.40
C SER A 198 31.40 24.18 8.92
N THR A 199 32.20 23.54 8.05
CA THR A 199 33.39 24.11 7.42
C THR A 199 33.06 25.30 6.52
N GLU A 200 32.08 25.18 5.63
CA GLU A 200 31.64 26.29 4.76
C GLU A 200 31.11 27.48 5.56
N ARG A 201 30.25 27.19 6.56
CA ARG A 201 29.74 28.22 7.48
C ARG A 201 30.88 28.96 8.18
N SER A 202 31.89 28.23 8.66
CA SER A 202 33.04 28.83 9.35
C SER A 202 33.90 29.67 8.40
N LYS A 203 34.09 29.20 7.15
CA LYS A 203 34.81 29.93 6.10
C LYS A 203 34.12 31.24 5.77
N TRP A 204 32.80 31.25 5.58
CA TRP A 204 32.04 32.46 5.27
C TRP A 204 32.00 33.44 6.45
N ASN A 205 31.80 32.93 7.67
CA ASN A 205 31.78 33.76 8.87
C ASN A 205 33.14 34.41 9.19
N SER A 206 34.24 33.80 8.73
CA SER A 206 35.60 34.33 8.92
C SER A 206 36.10 35.17 7.74
N ALA A 207 35.30 35.31 6.69
CA ALA A 207 35.68 36.09 5.52
C ALA A 207 35.71 37.59 5.84
N GLN A 208 36.66 38.30 5.23
CA GLN A 208 36.73 39.75 5.33
C GLN A 208 35.50 40.37 4.62
N LEU A 209 34.81 41.29 5.31
CA LEU A 209 33.57 41.91 4.79
C LEU A 209 33.81 42.96 3.70
N THR A 210 34.97 43.60 3.72
CA THR A 210 35.34 44.67 2.77
C THR A 210 36.57 44.25 1.98
N LYS A 211 36.49 44.33 0.65
CA LYS A 211 37.62 44.02 -0.24
C LYS A 211 38.73 45.06 -0.11
N ILE A 212 39.99 44.61 -0.22
CA ILE A 212 41.18 45.48 -0.32
C ILE A 212 41.56 45.69 -1.80
N SER A 213 41.36 44.67 -2.64
CA SER A 213 41.65 44.62 -4.08
C SER A 213 40.43 44.14 -4.88
N SER A 214 40.49 44.18 -6.21
CA SER A 214 39.53 43.45 -7.07
C SER A 214 39.74 41.92 -6.99
N ASP A 215 38.83 41.17 -7.62
CA ASP A 215 38.82 39.69 -7.59
C ASP A 215 40.00 39.02 -8.31
N ASP A 216 40.62 39.73 -9.24
CA ASP A 216 41.83 39.33 -9.96
C ASP A 216 43.13 39.88 -9.32
N GLY A 217 43.02 40.50 -8.14
CA GLY A 217 44.14 41.10 -7.43
C GLY A 217 44.62 42.43 -8.00
N GLN A 218 43.89 43.03 -8.96
CA GLN A 218 44.12 44.40 -9.44
C GLN A 218 43.67 45.45 -8.41
N PRO A 219 44.01 46.73 -8.63
CA PRO A 219 43.49 47.80 -7.80
C PRO A 219 41.98 47.78 -7.63
N LEU A 220 41.51 47.95 -6.40
CA LEU A 220 40.08 48.09 -6.10
C LEU A 220 39.51 49.38 -6.70
N VAL A 221 40.32 50.43 -6.74
CA VAL A 221 39.97 51.75 -7.27
C VAL A 221 41.08 52.23 -8.21
N SER A 222 40.70 52.85 -9.32
CA SER A 222 41.60 53.53 -10.26
C SER A 222 41.31 55.03 -10.24
N ILE A 223 42.17 55.80 -9.60
CA ILE A 223 42.03 57.24 -9.42
C ILE A 223 42.34 57.94 -10.73
N THR A 224 41.43 58.77 -11.21
CA THR A 224 41.58 59.47 -12.50
C THR A 224 41.23 60.96 -12.45
N SER A 225 40.58 61.41 -11.37
CA SER A 225 40.09 62.78 -11.23
C SER A 225 40.85 63.56 -10.17
N ASP A 226 40.61 63.28 -8.89
CA ASP A 226 41.26 63.92 -7.75
C ASP A 226 41.66 62.87 -6.71
N PHE A 227 42.95 62.84 -6.39
CA PHE A 227 43.54 61.81 -5.54
C PHE A 227 42.97 61.82 -4.12
N HIS A 228 42.71 63.00 -3.57
CA HIS A 228 42.25 63.15 -2.20
C HIS A 228 40.81 62.66 -2.02
N SER A 229 39.89 63.16 -2.83
CA SER A 229 38.47 62.83 -2.75
C SER A 229 38.19 61.37 -3.08
N GLU A 230 38.85 60.79 -4.08
CA GLU A 230 38.66 59.38 -4.44
C GLU A 230 39.16 58.43 -3.33
N LEU A 231 40.28 58.74 -2.67
CA LEU A 231 40.73 57.98 -1.50
C LEU A 231 39.81 58.15 -0.29
N LEU A 232 39.29 59.36 -0.06
CA LEU A 232 38.31 59.61 0.99
C LEU A 232 36.99 58.87 0.72
N ASN A 233 36.63 58.59 -0.52
CA ASN A 233 35.46 57.77 -0.87
C ASN A 233 35.74 56.26 -0.82
N SER A 234 37.01 55.86 -0.72
CA SER A 234 37.43 54.45 -0.70
C SER A 234 37.33 53.81 0.70
N PRO A 235 37.28 52.48 0.83
CA PRO A 235 37.39 51.78 2.12
C PRO A 235 38.67 52.16 2.90
N THR A 236 38.63 51.97 4.22
CA THR A 236 39.72 52.34 5.14
C THR A 236 41.03 51.58 4.93
N LEU A 237 41.01 50.49 4.17
CA LEU A 237 42.21 49.84 3.63
C LEU A 237 41.93 49.52 2.16
N THR A 238 42.65 50.18 1.26
CA THR A 238 42.40 50.09 -0.18
C THR A 238 43.71 49.96 -0.95
N TYR A 239 43.81 48.95 -1.81
CA TYR A 239 44.79 48.90 -2.89
C TYR A 239 44.26 49.68 -4.09
N PHE A 240 45.00 50.68 -4.55
CA PHE A 240 44.57 51.58 -5.62
C PHE A 240 45.63 51.71 -6.72
N GLY A 241 45.16 52.05 -7.92
CA GLY A 241 45.94 52.56 -9.03
C GLY A 241 45.58 54.01 -9.25
N TYR A 242 46.41 54.76 -9.96
CA TYR A 242 46.11 56.14 -10.29
C TYR A 242 46.78 56.58 -11.59
N ASP A 243 46.16 57.56 -12.25
CA ASP A 243 46.77 58.34 -13.32
C ASP A 243 47.49 59.57 -12.73
N LYS A 244 48.72 59.83 -13.16
CA LYS A 244 49.50 61.02 -12.79
C LYS A 244 48.82 62.33 -13.23
N ALA A 245 47.87 62.26 -14.15
CA ALA A 245 47.08 63.40 -14.60
C ALA A 245 45.97 63.79 -13.61
N ALA A 246 45.64 62.93 -12.64
CA ALA A 246 44.69 63.27 -11.58
C ALA A 246 45.22 64.41 -10.70
N LEU A 247 44.31 65.24 -10.21
CA LEU A 247 44.62 66.32 -9.28
C LEU A 247 45.25 65.76 -8.00
N GLU A 248 46.30 66.42 -7.50
CA GLU A 248 47.05 66.03 -6.31
C GLU A 248 47.72 64.64 -6.38
N ALA A 249 47.81 64.05 -7.57
CA ALA A 249 48.50 62.79 -7.78
C ALA A 249 50.03 62.91 -7.59
N PRO A 250 50.71 61.78 -7.30
CA PRO A 250 52.17 61.70 -7.34
C PRO A 250 52.75 62.08 -8.72
N PRO A 251 54.05 62.43 -8.79
CA PRO A 251 54.68 62.91 -10.04
C PRO A 251 54.71 61.92 -11.21
N SER A 252 54.41 60.64 -10.98
CA SER A 252 54.52 59.55 -11.94
C SER A 252 53.43 58.52 -11.69
N ASN A 253 52.96 57.84 -12.74
CA ASN A 253 51.95 56.79 -12.64
C ASN A 253 52.40 55.68 -11.68
N GLY A 254 51.45 55.06 -11.00
CA GLY A 254 51.78 54.03 -10.04
C GLY A 254 50.58 53.37 -9.40
N ARG A 255 50.88 52.63 -8.33
CA ARG A 255 49.89 51.95 -7.50
C ARG A 255 50.26 52.13 -6.03
N GLY A 256 49.30 51.98 -5.15
CA GLY A 256 49.54 52.27 -3.75
C GLY A 256 48.53 51.64 -2.81
N PHE A 257 48.79 51.83 -1.53
CA PHE A 257 47.91 51.44 -0.45
C PHE A 257 47.47 52.68 0.32
N TRP A 258 46.18 52.74 0.59
CA TRP A 258 45.54 53.75 1.40
C TRP A 258 45.07 53.12 2.69
N THR A 259 45.35 53.79 3.81
CA THR A 259 44.81 53.44 5.12
C THR A 259 44.23 54.67 5.82
N CYS A 260 43.11 54.53 6.51
CA CYS A 260 42.59 55.61 7.35
C CYS A 260 41.74 55.14 8.54
N SER A 261 41.53 56.07 9.48
CA SER A 261 40.55 55.94 10.55
C SER A 261 39.12 55.87 10.00
N ALA A 262 38.20 55.31 10.79
CA ALA A 262 36.80 55.12 10.36
C ALA A 262 36.09 56.44 10.03
N ASP A 263 36.45 57.53 10.72
CA ASP A 263 35.96 58.90 10.46
C ASP A 263 36.68 59.60 9.31
N LYS A 264 37.72 58.98 8.74
CA LYS A 264 38.56 59.50 7.65
C LYS A 264 39.24 60.83 7.99
N LEU A 265 39.52 61.09 9.26
CA LEU A 265 40.29 62.27 9.68
C LEU A 265 41.80 62.02 9.70
N TYR A 266 42.22 60.77 9.86
CA TYR A 266 43.63 60.38 9.92
C TYR A 266 43.89 59.25 8.93
N GLY A 267 44.93 59.37 8.11
CA GLY A 267 45.25 58.34 7.14
C GLY A 267 46.62 58.47 6.50
N GLN A 268 47.04 57.45 5.77
CA GLN A 268 48.30 57.42 5.03
C GLN A 268 48.11 56.78 3.67
N ALA A 269 48.72 57.41 2.66
CA ALA A 269 48.90 56.84 1.34
C ALA A 269 50.38 56.56 1.12
N ILE A 270 50.71 55.36 0.66
CA ILE A 270 52.02 55.01 0.13
C ILE A 270 51.87 54.56 -1.31
N VAL A 271 52.72 55.07 -2.19
CA VAL A 271 52.67 54.77 -3.63
C VAL A 271 54.02 54.29 -4.12
N LEU A 272 53.95 53.29 -4.99
CA LEU A 272 55.06 52.73 -5.76
C LEU A 272 54.85 53.17 -7.20
N THR A 273 55.76 54.01 -7.69
CA THR A 273 55.65 54.59 -9.03
C THR A 273 56.37 53.74 -10.06
N ASN A 274 55.92 53.82 -11.30
CA ASN A 274 56.48 53.05 -12.41
C ASN A 274 57.96 53.42 -12.72
N ASP A 275 58.43 54.59 -12.27
CA ASP A 275 59.83 55.02 -12.35
C ASP A 275 60.66 54.60 -11.12
N ASN A 276 60.23 53.53 -10.43
CA ASN A 276 60.92 52.90 -9.31
C ASN A 276 61.18 53.84 -8.11
N LYS A 277 60.23 54.74 -7.83
CA LYS A 277 60.27 55.63 -6.66
C LYS A 277 59.12 55.29 -5.72
N THR A 278 59.32 55.61 -4.45
CA THR A 278 58.28 55.49 -3.44
C THR A 278 57.96 56.86 -2.89
N TYR A 279 56.67 57.18 -2.81
CA TYR A 279 56.20 58.39 -2.14
C TYR A 279 55.20 58.03 -1.05
N ARG A 280 55.14 58.88 -0.03
CA ARG A 280 54.16 58.81 1.03
C ARG A 280 53.48 60.15 1.22
N LYS A 281 52.27 60.10 1.74
CA LYS A 281 51.47 61.27 2.09
C LYS A 281 50.57 60.94 3.26
N SER A 282 50.31 61.90 4.12
CA SER A 282 49.47 61.73 5.31
C SER A 282 48.26 62.65 5.24
N LEU A 283 47.17 62.16 5.83
CA LEU A 283 45.97 62.92 6.15
C LEU A 283 45.95 63.09 7.68
N ILE A 284 45.92 64.33 8.15
CA ILE A 284 45.90 64.64 9.59
C ILE A 284 44.79 65.65 9.83
N ASN A 285 43.81 65.27 10.65
CA ASN A 285 42.63 66.08 10.94
C ASN A 285 41.94 66.60 9.66
N GLY A 286 41.80 65.73 8.65
CA GLY A 286 41.19 66.07 7.35
C GLY A 286 42.08 66.90 6.40
N ALA A 287 43.29 67.29 6.82
CA ALA A 287 44.23 68.05 5.99
C ALA A 287 45.34 67.14 5.42
N TRP A 288 45.56 67.22 4.12
CA TRP A 288 46.56 66.44 3.40
C TRP A 288 47.95 67.10 3.45
N SER A 289 49.00 66.31 3.67
CA SER A 289 50.40 66.78 3.60
C SER A 289 50.87 66.94 2.16
N SER A 290 52.06 67.52 1.94
CA SER A 290 52.75 67.37 0.66
C SER A 290 53.20 65.92 0.44
N TRP A 291 53.43 65.54 -0.82
CA TRP A 291 54.07 64.25 -1.14
C TRP A 291 55.53 64.26 -0.70
N GLU A 292 55.91 63.26 0.08
CA GLU A 292 57.28 63.04 0.53
C GLU A 292 57.87 61.85 -0.22
N ARG A 293 59.02 62.03 -0.88
CA ARG A 293 59.73 60.93 -1.53
C ARG A 293 60.58 60.18 -0.52
N LEU A 294 60.46 58.86 -0.51
CA LEU A 294 61.39 57.98 0.20
C LEU A 294 62.61 57.73 -0.70
N ILE A 295 63.81 58.03 -0.20
CA ILE A 295 65.07 57.87 -0.92
C ILE A 295 65.72 56.55 -0.52
N SER A 296 66.21 55.78 -1.49
CA SER A 296 66.95 54.55 -1.23
C SER A 296 68.41 54.82 -0.84
N SER A 297 69.05 53.89 -0.11
CA SER A 297 70.47 54.02 0.24
C SER A 297 71.37 54.10 -1.00
N SER A 298 71.04 53.38 -2.07
CA SER A 298 71.81 53.42 -3.33
C SER A 298 71.82 54.81 -3.97
N GLU A 299 70.73 55.57 -3.85
CA GLU A 299 70.64 56.97 -4.31
C GLU A 299 71.45 57.95 -3.44
N ILE A 300 71.87 57.53 -2.25
CA ILE A 300 72.70 58.32 -1.32
C ILE A 300 74.18 57.92 -1.45
N ASP A 301 74.46 56.61 -1.49
CA ASP A 301 75.81 56.06 -1.44
C ASP A 301 76.52 56.13 -2.80
N ASN A 302 75.78 55.93 -3.90
CA ASN A 302 76.33 55.83 -5.25
C ASN A 302 76.18 57.12 -6.06
N VAL A 303 76.13 58.28 -5.41
CA VAL A 303 76.12 59.57 -6.12
C VAL A 303 77.47 59.77 -6.82
N PRO A 304 77.49 59.93 -8.16
CA PRO A 304 78.72 60.03 -8.93
C PRO A 304 79.51 61.30 -8.57
N TRP A 305 80.83 61.18 -8.58
CA TRP A 305 81.74 62.31 -8.45
C TRP A 305 81.83 63.08 -9.76
N LEU A 306 81.66 64.39 -9.69
CA LEU A 306 81.80 65.33 -10.80
C LEU A 306 83.12 66.07 -10.69
N SER A 307 83.75 66.40 -11.83
CA SER A 307 85.02 67.13 -11.84
C SER A 307 84.79 68.63 -11.70
N VAL A 308 85.58 69.31 -10.87
CA VAL A 308 85.58 70.78 -10.81
C VAL A 308 86.15 71.37 -12.10
N THR A 309 85.85 72.64 -12.36
CA THR A 309 86.54 73.43 -13.39
C THR A 309 87.72 74.17 -12.77
N TYR A 310 88.96 73.76 -13.06
CA TYR A 310 90.14 74.49 -12.60
C TYR A 310 90.30 75.86 -13.27
N LYS A 311 90.83 76.83 -12.53
CA LYS A 311 91.06 78.22 -12.94
C LYS A 311 92.46 78.67 -12.52
N ASN A 312 92.94 79.76 -13.12
CA ASN A 312 94.16 80.48 -12.69
C ASN A 312 95.41 79.59 -12.51
N GLY A 313 95.59 78.61 -13.41
CA GLY A 313 96.77 77.74 -13.42
C GLY A 313 96.75 76.59 -12.42
N ALA A 314 95.65 76.40 -11.68
CA ALA A 314 95.48 75.28 -10.77
C ALA A 314 95.52 73.93 -11.52
N LYS A 315 96.11 72.91 -10.88
CA LYS A 315 96.26 71.57 -11.43
C LYS A 315 95.94 70.51 -10.38
N THR A 316 95.58 69.33 -10.86
CA THR A 316 95.54 68.12 -10.03
C THR A 316 96.93 67.79 -9.51
N GLY A 317 97.06 67.46 -8.23
CA GLY A 317 98.25 66.79 -7.69
C GLY A 317 98.04 65.28 -7.63
N SER A 318 97.98 64.66 -6.44
CA SER A 318 97.86 63.19 -6.33
C SER A 318 96.51 62.61 -6.76
N ARG A 319 95.41 63.37 -6.64
CA ARG A 319 94.06 62.96 -7.08
C ARG A 319 93.26 64.17 -7.57
N PRO A 320 92.43 64.01 -8.62
CA PRO A 320 91.64 65.11 -9.15
C PRO A 320 90.70 65.67 -8.09
N LEU A 321 90.49 66.98 -8.11
CA LEU A 321 89.47 67.60 -7.29
C LEU A 321 88.09 67.36 -7.90
N GLN A 322 87.24 66.73 -7.11
CA GLN A 322 85.89 66.35 -7.49
C GLN A 322 84.90 66.83 -6.43
N TYR A 323 83.64 66.93 -6.85
CA TYR A 323 82.53 67.32 -6.01
C TYR A 323 81.32 66.44 -6.24
N ARG A 324 80.44 66.35 -5.24
CA ARG A 324 79.08 65.79 -5.38
C ARG A 324 78.15 66.36 -4.32
N LYS A 325 76.85 66.34 -4.61
CA LYS A 325 75.80 66.72 -3.66
C LYS A 325 75.12 65.47 -3.12
N VAL A 326 75.19 65.26 -1.80
CA VAL A 326 74.62 64.10 -1.13
C VAL A 326 73.83 64.57 0.08
N ALA A 327 72.54 64.21 0.14
CA ALA A 327 71.66 64.48 1.28
C ALA A 327 71.75 65.92 1.85
N GLY A 328 71.74 66.94 0.98
CA GLY A 328 71.80 68.35 1.40
C GLY A 328 73.21 68.88 1.75
N THR A 329 74.26 68.11 1.46
CA THR A 329 75.65 68.54 1.64
C THR A 329 76.44 68.51 0.34
N LEU A 330 77.37 69.44 0.19
CA LEU A 330 78.44 69.39 -0.79
C LEU A 330 79.62 68.60 -0.20
N GLN A 331 80.04 67.56 -0.89
CA GLN A 331 81.28 66.85 -0.59
C GLN A 331 82.31 67.24 -1.63
N LEU A 332 83.49 67.66 -1.17
CA LEU A 332 84.67 67.88 -1.99
C LEU A 332 85.73 66.87 -1.59
N SER A 333 86.39 66.27 -2.59
CA SER A 333 87.49 65.32 -2.40
C SER A 333 88.54 65.55 -3.47
N GLY A 334 89.80 65.69 -3.08
CA GLY A 334 90.85 65.95 -4.05
C GLY A 334 92.17 66.42 -3.47
N HIS A 335 93.15 66.59 -4.34
CA HIS A 335 94.40 67.24 -4.02
C HIS A 335 94.78 68.21 -5.14
N VAL A 336 94.87 69.50 -4.81
CA VAL A 336 95.10 70.58 -5.77
C VAL A 336 96.46 71.24 -5.56
N VAL A 337 97.14 71.51 -6.66
CA VAL A 337 98.34 72.34 -6.72
C VAL A 337 97.94 73.69 -7.30
N THR A 338 98.02 74.75 -6.50
CA THR A 338 97.58 76.08 -6.90
C THR A 338 98.21 77.17 -6.01
N ASN A 339 98.14 78.41 -6.49
CA ASN A 339 98.49 79.58 -5.71
C ASN A 339 97.35 79.94 -4.74
N ARG A 340 97.70 80.53 -3.60
CA ARG A 340 96.73 81.11 -2.67
C ARG A 340 96.23 82.45 -3.18
N ASP A 341 95.14 82.91 -2.58
CA ASP A 341 94.49 84.20 -2.79
C ASP A 341 93.94 84.41 -4.21
N VAL A 342 93.85 83.33 -5.00
CA VAL A 342 93.19 83.30 -6.31
C VAL A 342 92.08 82.25 -6.32
N VAL A 343 91.05 82.49 -7.13
CA VAL A 343 90.03 81.46 -7.42
C VAL A 343 90.71 80.34 -8.20
N PHE A 344 90.84 79.17 -7.61
CA PHE A 344 91.59 78.07 -8.21
C PHE A 344 90.69 77.06 -8.92
N ALA A 345 89.41 77.01 -8.58
CA ALA A 345 88.43 76.16 -9.24
C ALA A 345 87.02 76.72 -9.08
N SER A 346 86.06 76.16 -9.81
CA SER A 346 84.64 76.42 -9.60
C SER A 346 83.79 75.17 -9.75
N ILE A 347 82.65 75.17 -9.07
CA ILE A 347 81.53 74.23 -9.22
C ILE A 347 80.28 74.99 -9.66
N PRO A 348 79.26 74.33 -10.23
CA PRO A 348 78.00 74.99 -10.56
C PRO A 348 77.29 75.53 -9.30
N THR A 349 76.59 76.65 -9.45
CA THR A 349 75.95 77.38 -8.34
C THR A 349 74.93 76.51 -7.58
N GLU A 350 74.25 75.57 -8.24
CA GLU A 350 73.28 74.66 -7.62
C GLU A 350 73.88 73.60 -6.66
N PHE A 351 75.21 73.47 -6.70
CA PHE A 351 76.01 72.65 -5.78
C PHE A 351 76.69 73.48 -4.69
N SER A 352 76.49 74.79 -4.66
CA SER A 352 77.19 75.72 -3.77
C SER A 352 76.32 76.11 -2.58
N PRO A 353 76.91 76.34 -1.39
CA PRO A 353 76.17 76.79 -0.22
C PRO A 353 75.63 78.20 -0.43
N THR A 354 74.36 78.44 -0.10
CA THR A 354 73.68 79.72 -0.39
C THR A 354 74.37 80.94 0.24
N GLN A 355 74.96 80.78 1.42
CA GLN A 355 75.67 81.86 2.13
C GLN A 355 77.20 81.80 1.97
N GLY A 356 77.71 80.90 1.14
CA GLY A 356 79.14 80.55 1.15
C GLY A 356 79.52 79.72 2.39
N ALA A 357 80.74 79.18 2.40
CA ALA A 357 81.29 78.47 3.55
C ALA A 357 82.81 78.61 3.61
N VAL A 358 83.36 78.56 4.82
CA VAL A 358 84.80 78.48 5.05
C VAL A 358 85.13 77.17 5.75
N LYS A 359 86.07 76.41 5.18
CA LYS A 359 86.57 75.16 5.75
C LYS A 359 88.09 75.24 5.94
N SER A 360 88.60 74.55 6.95
CA SER A 360 90.04 74.33 7.06
C SER A 360 90.41 73.13 6.21
N VAL A 361 91.46 73.26 5.40
CA VAL A 361 92.01 72.18 4.58
C VAL A 361 93.49 71.99 4.87
N GLU A 362 93.99 70.78 4.66
CA GLU A 362 95.37 70.43 4.97
C GLU A 362 96.30 70.80 3.82
N VAL A 363 97.49 71.26 4.18
CA VAL A 363 98.58 71.56 3.24
C VAL A 363 99.37 70.28 2.97
N SER A 364 99.85 70.09 1.75
CA SER A 364 100.75 68.97 1.41
C SER A 364 102.21 69.43 1.29
N GLY A 365 103.14 68.50 1.53
CA GLY A 365 104.59 68.76 1.54
C GLY A 365 105.16 69.23 2.89
N THR A 366 104.32 69.79 3.77
CA THR A 366 104.66 70.17 5.15
C THR A 366 103.41 70.07 6.03
N PHE A 367 103.56 70.06 7.36
CA PHE A 367 102.42 70.19 8.25
C PHE A 367 101.86 71.61 8.19
N GLY A 368 100.54 71.73 8.04
CA GLY A 368 99.88 73.02 7.99
C GLY A 368 98.44 72.96 7.51
N ARG A 369 97.76 74.11 7.61
CA ARG A 369 96.38 74.29 7.18
C ARG A 369 96.20 75.62 6.43
N SER A 370 95.21 75.63 5.54
CA SER A 370 94.77 76.80 4.78
C SER A 370 93.26 76.94 4.89
N LYS A 371 92.73 78.15 4.68
CA LYS A 371 91.27 78.35 4.60
C LYS A 371 90.82 78.11 3.18
N LEU A 372 89.89 77.18 2.99
CA LEU A 372 89.11 77.02 1.78
C LEU A 372 87.82 77.82 1.89
N PHE A 373 87.65 78.78 0.99
CA PHE A 373 86.39 79.48 0.76
C PHE A 373 85.64 78.76 -0.36
N VAL A 374 84.42 78.33 -0.05
CA VAL A 374 83.43 77.84 -1.01
C VAL A 374 82.39 78.94 -1.16
N ASN A 375 82.49 79.76 -2.20
CA ASN A 375 81.63 80.92 -2.37
C ASN A 375 80.23 80.51 -2.85
N SER A 376 79.23 81.37 -2.60
CA SER A 376 77.84 81.11 -3.02
C SER A 376 77.64 81.07 -4.53
N ASN A 377 78.55 81.68 -5.31
CA ASN A 377 78.59 81.60 -6.76
C ASN A 377 79.31 80.33 -7.29
N GLY A 378 79.80 79.47 -6.41
CA GLY A 378 80.53 78.25 -6.73
C GLY A 378 82.02 78.38 -6.97
N ASP A 379 82.60 79.58 -6.83
CA ASP A 379 84.05 79.75 -6.88
C ASP A 379 84.73 79.20 -5.62
N LEU A 380 85.83 78.48 -5.82
CA LEU A 380 86.67 77.91 -4.77
C LEU A 380 87.97 78.70 -4.67
N GLN A 381 88.30 79.19 -3.47
CA GLN A 381 89.49 79.98 -3.21
C GLN A 381 90.21 79.47 -1.95
N LEU A 382 91.54 79.44 -2.00
CA LEU A 382 92.36 79.21 -0.81
C LEU A 382 92.93 80.55 -0.36
N SER A 383 92.88 80.86 0.94
CA SER A 383 93.47 82.08 1.46
C SER A 383 94.00 81.90 2.88
N GLY A 384 95.13 82.53 3.16
CA GLY A 384 95.86 82.38 4.41
C GLY A 384 96.46 80.98 4.58
N VAL A 385 97.62 80.88 5.22
CA VAL A 385 98.25 79.59 5.51
C VAL A 385 98.97 79.65 6.85
N SER A 386 98.85 78.58 7.62
CA SER A 386 99.69 78.29 8.78
C SER A 386 100.41 76.98 8.50
N ALA A 387 101.71 77.02 8.26
CA ALA A 387 102.51 75.87 7.91
C ALA A 387 103.90 75.95 8.55
N ASP A 388 104.45 74.80 8.96
CA ASP A 388 105.76 74.71 9.61
C ASP A 388 106.87 75.21 8.69
N ASN A 389 106.78 74.89 7.39
CA ASN A 389 107.66 75.44 6.37
C ASN A 389 106.88 75.86 5.12
N SER A 390 106.56 77.15 5.01
CA SER A 390 105.77 77.68 3.89
C SER A 390 106.44 77.50 2.50
N ALA A 391 107.76 77.30 2.43
CA ALA A 391 108.46 77.05 1.17
C ALA A 391 108.35 75.58 0.70
N ALA A 392 108.00 74.65 1.61
CA ALA A 392 107.84 73.22 1.31
C ALA A 392 106.41 72.84 0.90
N ILE A 393 105.52 73.81 0.71
CA ILE A 393 104.13 73.57 0.31
C ILE A 393 104.07 73.10 -1.14
N THR A 394 103.49 71.93 -1.37
CA THR A 394 103.34 71.34 -2.70
C THR A 394 101.89 71.28 -3.19
N GLY A 395 100.92 71.62 -2.35
CA GLY A 395 99.49 71.60 -2.67
C GLY A 395 98.59 71.59 -1.44
N TYR A 396 97.32 71.21 -1.63
CA TYR A 396 96.29 71.20 -0.60
C TYR A 396 95.34 70.01 -0.77
N TYR A 397 95.09 69.26 0.31
CA TYR A 397 94.09 68.19 0.36
C TYR A 397 92.73 68.78 0.68
N ILE A 398 91.80 68.64 -0.26
CA ILE A 398 90.44 69.19 -0.15
C ILE A 398 89.48 68.02 0.09
N ASP A 399 89.36 67.61 1.35
CA ASP A 399 88.44 66.55 1.78
C ASP A 399 87.47 67.12 2.81
N VAL A 400 86.39 67.75 2.33
CA VAL A 400 85.48 68.50 3.19
C VAL A 400 84.02 68.23 2.87
N VAL A 401 83.20 68.27 3.92
CA VAL A 401 81.74 68.24 3.82
C VAL A 401 81.21 69.61 4.23
N VAL A 402 80.42 70.21 3.34
CA VAL A 402 79.87 71.56 3.45
C VAL A 402 78.34 71.49 3.43
N PRO A 403 77.64 71.92 4.49
CA PRO A 403 76.18 72.06 4.46
C PRO A 403 75.77 73.05 3.36
N LEU A 404 74.69 72.75 2.62
CA LEU A 404 74.20 73.64 1.55
C LEU A 404 73.11 74.63 1.99
N ASN A 405 72.68 74.50 3.24
CA ASN A 405 71.54 75.21 3.82
C ASN A 405 71.85 76.67 4.17
#